data_AF-A0A1W1Z9Z2-F1
#
_entry.id   AF-A0A1W1Z9Z2-F1
#
_cell.length_a   1.000
_cell.length_b   1.000
_cell.length_c   1.000
_cell.angle_alpha   90.00
_cell.angle_beta   90.00
_cell.angle_gamma   90.00
#
_symmetry.space_group_name_H-M   'P 1'
#
loop_
_entity.id
_entity.type
_entity.pdbx_description
1 polymer ?
#
loop_
_entity_poly.entity_id
_entity_poly.type
_entity_poly.pdbx_seq_one_letter_code
_entity_poly.pdbx_strand_id
1 'polypeptide(L)'
;MKKKKISVNDENVSFYLEEIKSMRDEINWRVKMAYTGSLIFLSAIIIPLSSFFQADNTLVRDIKENPDTLTVVGIIALLAISAWAGVQNANHIVEKRIELYTLELMTVVTKITGHPHASWLGFLYGNSFFKNNMKSSIAKTLNASIGFFIYFLPNLVAIFGWVTILKYGNVSAYIFWFSVATFFVIVAASSTMMFFIYVNKVNRLFTNFYKKEMADYFRQFK
;
A
#
# COMPACT_ATOMS: atom_id res chain seq x y z
N MET A 1 21.44 35.33 29.75
CA MET A 1 21.35 34.33 28.66
C MET A 1 21.85 34.97 27.37
N LYS A 2 23.02 34.58 26.85
CA LYS A 2 23.49 35.01 25.52
C LYS A 2 22.67 34.26 24.46
N LYS A 3 21.92 34.98 23.62
CA LYS A 3 21.28 34.40 22.43
C LYS A 3 22.38 33.86 21.52
N LYS A 4 22.46 32.53 21.39
CA LYS A 4 23.38 31.86 20.47
C LYS A 4 22.99 32.31 19.06
N LYS A 5 23.95 32.87 18.31
CA LYS A 5 23.74 33.30 16.92
C LYS A 5 23.47 32.03 16.11
N ILE A 6 22.23 31.88 15.63
CA ILE A 6 21.83 30.78 14.77
C ILE A 6 22.62 30.94 13.46
N SER A 7 23.35 29.91 13.04
CA SER A 7 24.06 29.94 11.76
C SER A 7 23.09 29.62 10.62
N VAL A 8 23.40 30.06 9.39
CA VAL A 8 22.60 29.71 8.19
C VAL A 8 22.46 28.18 8.03
N ASN A 9 23.46 27.42 8.48
CA ASN A 9 23.40 25.95 8.51
C ASN A 9 22.36 25.43 9.52
N ASP A 10 22.18 26.09 10.66
CA ASP A 10 21.18 25.70 11.66
C ASP A 10 19.75 25.99 11.16
N GLU A 11 19.56 27.10 10.43
CA GLU A 11 18.26 27.42 9.78
C GLU A 11 17.90 26.39 8.70
N ASN A 12 18.86 26.03 7.84
CA ASN A 12 18.67 25.00 6.81
C ASN A 12 18.35 23.63 7.43
N VAL A 13 19.04 23.25 8.51
CA VAL A 13 18.75 22.00 9.23
C VAL A 13 17.36 22.03 9.84
N SER A 14 16.96 23.14 10.47
CA SER A 14 15.62 23.28 11.05
C SER A 14 14.53 23.14 9.99
N PHE A 15 14.71 23.79 8.83
CA PHE A 15 13.79 23.68 7.70
C PHE A 15 13.63 22.23 7.22
N TYR A 16 14.75 21.52 6.97
CA TYR A 16 14.68 20.14 6.52
C TYR A 16 14.06 19.19 7.56
N LEU A 17 14.29 19.44 8.85
CA LEU A 17 13.67 18.65 9.92
C LEU A 17 12.16 18.86 9.99
N GLU A 18 11.67 20.10 9.80
CA GLU A 18 10.24 20.39 9.70
C GLU A 18 9.61 19.72 8.48
N GLU A 19 10.30 19.76 7.35
CA GLU A 19 9.85 19.11 6.11
C GLU A 19 9.76 17.59 6.28
N ILE A 20 10.79 16.95 6.87
CA ILE A 20 10.77 15.53 7.23
C ILE A 20 9.57 15.19 8.13
N LYS A 21 9.27 16.06 9.10
CA LYS A 21 8.15 15.86 10.03
C LYS A 21 6.80 15.96 9.31
N SER A 22 6.66 16.93 8.41
CA SER A 22 5.47 17.08 7.56
C SER A 22 5.27 15.85 6.65
N MET A 23 6.34 15.37 6.01
CA MET A 23 6.32 14.17 5.15
C MET A 23 5.90 12.91 5.92
N ARG A 24 6.37 12.76 7.17
CA ARG A 24 5.95 11.67 8.05
C ARG A 24 4.45 11.73 8.38
N ASP A 25 3.94 12.91 8.68
CA ASP A 25 2.53 13.07 9.05
C ASP A 25 1.61 12.81 7.85
N GLU A 26 2.04 13.19 6.64
CA GLU A 26 1.39 12.83 5.38
C GLU A 26 1.35 11.31 5.15
N ILE A 27 2.48 10.60 5.33
CA ILE A 27 2.50 9.13 5.24
C ILE A 27 1.53 8.51 6.26
N ASN A 28 1.54 8.98 7.50
CA ASN A 28 0.63 8.47 8.54
C ASN A 28 -0.83 8.68 8.17
N TRP A 29 -1.19 9.83 7.58
CA TRP A 29 -2.54 10.09 7.11
C TRP A 29 -2.93 9.12 5.98
N ARG A 30 -2.06 8.93 4.99
CA ARG A 30 -2.29 8.00 3.86
C ARG A 30 -2.47 6.56 4.29
N VAL A 31 -1.61 6.09 5.19
CA VAL A 31 -1.71 4.74 5.76
C VAL A 31 -3.04 4.56 6.48
N LYS A 32 -3.46 5.53 7.31
CA LYS A 32 -4.77 5.49 7.99
C LYS A 32 -5.93 5.44 6.99
N MET A 33 -5.87 6.24 5.92
CA MET A 33 -6.89 6.22 4.87
C MET A 33 -6.94 4.88 4.14
N ALA A 34 -5.80 4.25 3.85
CA ALA A 34 -5.72 2.92 3.25
C ALA A 34 -6.34 1.85 4.15
N TYR A 35 -6.05 1.85 5.46
CA TYR A 35 -6.64 0.92 6.41
C TYR A 35 -8.15 1.11 6.57
N THR A 36 -8.60 2.33 6.82
CA THR A 36 -10.03 2.64 6.99
C THR A 36 -10.80 2.31 5.71
N GLY A 37 -10.24 2.67 4.56
CA GLY A 37 -10.78 2.32 3.25
C GLY A 37 -10.91 0.82 3.05
N SER A 38 -9.88 0.06 3.40
CA SER A 38 -9.87 -1.40 3.27
C SER A 38 -10.90 -2.08 4.18
N LEU A 39 -11.12 -1.56 5.38
CA LEU A 39 -12.17 -2.04 6.29
C LEU A 39 -13.57 -1.82 5.70
N ILE A 40 -13.83 -0.64 5.13
CA ILE A 40 -15.10 -0.33 4.46
C ILE A 40 -15.31 -1.25 3.26
N PHE A 41 -14.27 -1.41 2.44
CA PHE A 41 -14.29 -2.28 1.26
C PHE A 41 -14.52 -3.76 1.61
N LEU A 42 -13.82 -4.28 2.63
CA LEU A 42 -14.04 -5.64 3.13
C LEU A 42 -15.46 -5.81 3.67
N SER A 43 -15.98 -4.82 4.40
CA SER A 43 -17.37 -4.85 4.90
C SER A 43 -18.38 -4.89 3.75
N ALA A 44 -18.16 -4.10 2.71
CA ALA A 44 -18.99 -4.07 1.50
C ALA A 44 -18.93 -5.36 0.67
N ILE A 45 -17.85 -6.15 0.81
CA ILE A 45 -17.72 -7.47 0.17
C ILE A 45 -18.27 -8.60 1.05
N ILE A 46 -18.03 -8.55 2.36
CA ILE A 46 -18.46 -9.57 3.31
C ILE A 46 -19.99 -9.56 3.46
N ILE A 47 -20.65 -8.40 3.43
CA ILE A 47 -22.12 -8.33 3.53
C ILE A 47 -22.78 -9.12 2.39
N PRO A 48 -22.46 -8.89 1.09
CA PRO A 48 -22.91 -9.74 0.01
C PRO A 48 -22.44 -11.18 0.15
N LEU A 49 -21.15 -11.44 0.44
CA LEU A 49 -20.63 -12.82 0.58
C LEU A 49 -21.35 -13.62 1.67
N SER A 50 -21.73 -12.99 2.78
CA SER A 50 -22.46 -13.64 3.87
C SER A 50 -23.83 -14.15 3.42
N SER A 51 -24.46 -13.47 2.45
CA SER A 51 -25.70 -13.95 1.83
C SER A 51 -25.49 -15.21 0.96
N PHE A 52 -24.26 -15.49 0.49
CA PHE A 52 -23.95 -16.74 -0.24
C PHE A 52 -23.77 -17.95 0.68
N PHE A 53 -23.45 -17.74 1.96
CA PHE A 53 -23.20 -18.81 2.93
C PHE A 53 -24.39 -19.07 3.87
N GLN A 54 -25.50 -18.35 3.71
CA GLN A 54 -26.74 -18.68 4.41
C GLN A 54 -27.30 -20.01 3.88
N ALA A 55 -27.77 -20.85 4.80
CA ALA A 55 -28.18 -22.23 4.53
C ALA A 55 -29.37 -22.36 3.56
N ASP A 56 -30.12 -21.28 3.35
CA ASP A 56 -31.16 -21.19 2.34
C ASP A 56 -30.51 -20.86 0.98
N ASN A 57 -30.41 -21.88 0.14
CA ASN A 57 -29.77 -21.90 -1.19
C ASN A 57 -30.47 -21.00 -2.25
N THR A 58 -31.25 -20.01 -1.81
CA THR A 58 -32.12 -19.16 -2.64
C THR A 58 -31.34 -18.36 -3.67
N LEU A 59 -30.16 -17.84 -3.30
CA LEU A 59 -29.38 -16.98 -4.19
C LEU A 59 -28.63 -17.74 -5.29
N VAL A 60 -28.20 -19.00 -5.07
CA VAL A 60 -27.67 -19.88 -6.13
C VAL A 60 -28.77 -20.24 -7.13
N ARG A 61 -30.03 -20.37 -6.64
CA ARG A 61 -31.21 -20.50 -7.48
C ARG A 61 -31.48 -19.21 -8.26
N ASP A 62 -31.46 -18.05 -7.61
CA ASP A 62 -31.66 -16.75 -8.24
C ASP A 62 -30.57 -16.39 -9.26
N ILE A 63 -29.32 -16.81 -9.04
CA ILE A 63 -28.22 -16.66 -9.99
C ILE A 63 -28.44 -17.53 -11.24
N LYS A 64 -28.97 -18.75 -11.06
CA LYS A 64 -29.34 -19.62 -12.19
C LYS A 64 -30.60 -19.15 -12.90
N GLU A 65 -31.53 -18.54 -12.17
CA GLU A 65 -32.82 -18.05 -12.68
C GLU A 65 -32.70 -16.65 -13.32
N ASN A 66 -31.71 -15.83 -12.95
CA ASN A 66 -31.47 -14.47 -13.47
C ASN A 66 -29.99 -14.20 -13.83
N PRO A 67 -29.48 -14.78 -14.94
CA PRO A 67 -28.10 -14.57 -15.38
C PRO A 67 -27.78 -13.12 -15.77
N ASP A 68 -28.79 -12.33 -16.19
CA ASP A 68 -28.61 -10.91 -16.52
C ASP A 68 -28.30 -10.06 -15.29
N THR A 69 -29.02 -10.27 -14.19
CA THR A 69 -28.78 -9.57 -12.91
C THR A 69 -27.38 -9.88 -12.37
N LEU A 70 -26.96 -11.15 -12.40
CA LEU A 70 -25.59 -11.53 -12.02
C LEU A 70 -24.56 -10.79 -12.89
N THR A 71 -24.80 -10.71 -14.19
CA THR A 71 -23.86 -10.10 -15.14
C THR A 71 -23.72 -8.61 -14.89
N VAL A 72 -24.84 -7.88 -14.76
CA VAL A 72 -24.83 -6.43 -14.52
C VAL A 72 -24.22 -6.09 -13.17
N VAL A 73 -24.68 -6.73 -12.09
CA VAL A 73 -24.16 -6.49 -10.73
C VAL A 73 -22.69 -6.89 -10.64
N GLY A 74 -22.33 -8.02 -11.24
CA GLY A 74 -20.96 -8.50 -11.30
C GLY A 74 -20.03 -7.54 -12.03
N ILE A 75 -20.44 -6.99 -13.19
CA ILE A 75 -19.66 -5.99 -13.93
C ILE A 75 -19.47 -4.73 -13.08
N ILE A 76 -20.51 -4.23 -12.41
CA ILE A 76 -20.41 -3.07 -11.53
C ILE A 76 -19.43 -3.35 -10.39
N ALA A 77 -19.53 -4.51 -9.75
CA ALA A 77 -18.63 -4.92 -8.68
C ALA A 77 -17.17 -5.02 -9.17
N LEU A 78 -16.94 -5.61 -10.36
CA LEU A 78 -15.60 -5.70 -10.96
C LEU A 78 -14.97 -4.33 -11.20
N LEU A 79 -15.76 -3.39 -11.74
CA LEU A 79 -15.30 -2.02 -11.97
C LEU A 79 -14.96 -1.33 -10.65
N ALA A 80 -15.83 -1.44 -9.65
CA ALA A 80 -15.61 -0.83 -8.33
C ALA A 80 -14.37 -1.40 -7.63
N ILE A 81 -14.20 -2.73 -7.63
CA ILE A 81 -13.04 -3.40 -7.04
C ILE A 81 -11.74 -3.02 -7.77
N SER A 82 -11.77 -2.99 -9.10
CA SER A 82 -10.59 -2.66 -9.91
C SER A 82 -10.19 -1.20 -9.75
N ALA A 83 -11.17 -0.28 -9.72
CA ALA A 83 -10.92 1.13 -9.45
C ALA A 83 -10.34 1.32 -8.03
N TRP A 84 -10.90 0.62 -7.05
CA TRP A 84 -10.39 0.63 -5.67
C TRP A 84 -8.93 0.16 -5.59
N ALA A 85 -8.61 -0.98 -6.23
CA ALA A 85 -7.25 -1.48 -6.31
C ALA A 85 -6.29 -0.46 -6.94
N GLY A 86 -6.73 0.20 -8.02
CA GLY A 86 -5.98 1.29 -8.66
C GLY A 86 -5.70 2.47 -7.73
N VAL A 87 -6.70 2.93 -6.97
CA VAL A 87 -6.55 4.01 -5.98
C VAL A 87 -5.57 3.62 -4.87
N GLN A 88 -5.64 2.39 -4.37
CA GLN A 88 -4.73 1.90 -3.33
C GLN A 88 -3.29 1.81 -3.83
N ASN A 89 -3.09 1.29 -5.05
CA ASN A 89 -1.77 1.27 -5.69
C ASN A 89 -1.21 2.68 -5.87
N ALA A 90 -2.03 3.64 -6.34
CA ALA A 90 -1.61 5.02 -6.51
C ALA A 90 -1.23 5.68 -5.17
N ASN A 91 -2.04 5.48 -4.13
CA ASN A 91 -1.75 6.00 -2.80
C ASN A 91 -0.40 5.48 -2.28
N HIS A 92 -0.15 4.18 -2.41
CA HIS A 92 1.09 3.58 -1.93
C HIS A 92 2.32 3.99 -2.77
N ILE A 93 2.16 4.28 -4.07
CA ILE A 93 3.23 4.89 -4.90
C ILE A 93 3.65 6.25 -4.31
N VAL A 94 2.67 7.08 -3.95
CA VAL A 94 2.94 8.40 -3.36
C VAL A 94 3.66 8.24 -2.02
N GLU A 95 3.21 7.34 -1.15
CA GLU A 95 3.91 7.02 0.11
C GLU A 95 5.38 6.64 -0.15
N LYS A 96 5.65 5.76 -1.12
CA LYS A 96 7.01 5.36 -1.48
C LYS A 96 7.87 6.48 -2.08
N ARG A 97 7.26 7.46 -2.75
CA ARG A 97 7.98 8.66 -3.20
C ARG A 97 8.32 9.59 -2.04
N ILE A 98 7.37 9.83 -1.14
CA ILE A 98 7.60 10.64 0.06
C ILE A 98 8.69 10.01 0.93
N GLU A 99 8.65 8.68 1.09
CA GLU A 99 9.68 7.90 1.75
C GLU A 99 11.08 8.15 1.15
N LEU A 100 11.23 8.05 -0.17
CA LEU A 100 12.51 8.30 -0.85
C LEU A 100 12.97 9.76 -0.69
N TYR A 101 12.07 10.72 -0.85
CA TYR A 101 12.40 12.13 -0.65
C TYR A 101 12.88 12.41 0.77
N THR A 102 12.22 11.80 1.77
CA THR A 102 12.62 11.91 3.18
C THR A 102 14.03 11.36 3.41
N LEU A 103 14.43 10.28 2.72
CA LEU A 103 15.82 9.78 2.78
C LEU A 103 16.84 10.79 2.25
N GLU A 104 16.51 11.46 1.14
CA GLU A 104 17.39 12.47 0.55
C GLU A 104 17.60 13.63 1.52
N LEU A 105 16.52 14.14 2.12
CA LEU A 105 16.60 15.19 3.15
C LEU A 105 17.42 14.73 4.36
N MET A 106 17.21 13.51 4.84
CA MET A 106 18.00 12.95 5.96
C MET A 106 19.49 12.85 5.62
N THR A 107 19.83 12.50 4.38
CA THR A 107 21.22 12.46 3.91
C THR A 107 21.83 13.86 3.92
N VAL A 108 21.10 14.89 3.46
CA VAL A 108 21.55 16.28 3.47
C VAL A 108 21.79 16.77 4.90
N VAL A 109 20.84 16.55 5.81
CA VAL A 109 20.97 16.93 7.23
C VAL A 109 22.16 16.25 7.88
N THR A 110 22.38 14.95 7.61
CA THR A 110 23.54 14.20 8.12
C THR A 110 24.86 14.81 7.63
N LYS A 111 24.95 15.18 6.35
CA LYS A 111 26.14 15.83 5.79
C LYS A 111 26.42 17.21 6.39
N ILE A 112 25.38 18.01 6.65
CA ILE A 112 25.54 19.37 7.21
C ILE A 112 25.97 19.31 8.68
N THR A 113 25.36 18.40 9.44
CA THR A 113 25.55 18.33 10.90
C THR A 113 26.73 17.44 11.32
N GLY A 114 27.19 16.53 10.45
CA GLY A 114 28.22 15.55 10.78
C GLY A 114 27.80 14.50 11.82
N HIS A 115 26.52 14.49 12.21
CA HIS A 115 25.99 13.60 13.24
C HIS A 115 25.10 12.52 12.61
N PRO A 116 25.26 11.25 13.02
CA PRO A 116 24.32 10.19 12.66
C PRO A 116 22.95 10.52 13.25
N HIS A 117 21.96 10.83 12.41
CA HIS A 117 20.60 11.14 12.87
C HIS A 117 19.74 9.89 12.99
N ALA A 118 18.75 9.91 13.87
CA ALA A 118 17.71 8.89 13.87
C ALA A 118 16.86 9.01 12.60
N SER A 119 16.90 8.00 11.71
CA SER A 119 15.91 7.91 10.63
C SER A 119 14.55 7.50 11.24
N TRP A 120 13.46 8.12 10.78
CA TRP A 120 12.11 7.80 11.27
C TRP A 120 11.70 6.35 10.97
N LEU A 121 12.26 5.73 9.93
CA LEU A 121 12.16 4.28 9.71
C LEU A 121 13.06 3.49 10.66
N GLY A 122 14.25 4.01 10.98
CA GLY A 122 15.08 3.49 12.08
C GLY A 122 14.35 3.55 13.43
N PHE A 123 13.47 4.53 13.63
CA PHE A 123 12.59 4.65 14.79
C PHE A 123 11.38 3.71 14.72
N LEU A 124 10.66 3.65 13.59
CA LEU A 124 9.49 2.78 13.41
C LEU A 124 9.83 1.29 13.43
N TYR A 125 10.95 0.92 12.82
CA TYR A 125 11.36 -0.46 12.69
C TYR A 125 12.42 -0.84 13.74
N GLY A 126 13.19 0.12 14.26
CA GLY A 126 14.18 -0.13 15.32
C GLY A 126 15.46 -0.84 14.84
N ASN A 127 16.54 -0.74 15.64
CA ASN A 127 17.80 -1.46 15.39
C ASN A 127 17.61 -2.99 15.28
N SER A 128 16.67 -3.53 16.08
CA SER A 128 16.41 -4.97 16.13
C SER A 128 15.82 -5.55 14.83
N PHE A 129 15.07 -4.74 14.06
CA PHE A 129 14.47 -5.16 12.80
C PHE A 129 15.49 -5.31 11.67
N PHE A 130 16.62 -4.60 11.74
CA PHE A 130 17.67 -4.68 10.72
C PHE A 130 18.83 -5.60 11.13
N LYS A 131 19.07 -5.79 12.43
CA LYS A 131 20.06 -6.76 12.95
C LYS A 131 19.59 -8.20 12.91
N ASN A 132 18.30 -8.43 13.17
CA ASN A 132 17.80 -9.76 13.42
C ASN A 132 17.10 -10.29 12.18
N ASN A 133 17.79 -11.13 11.39
CA ASN A 133 17.29 -11.65 10.10
C ASN A 133 15.88 -12.22 10.22
N MET A 134 15.55 -12.86 11.34
CA MET A 134 14.23 -13.45 11.58
C MET A 134 13.15 -12.38 11.85
N LYS A 135 13.40 -11.38 12.71
CA LYS A 135 12.43 -10.28 12.95
C LYS A 135 12.28 -9.38 11.73
N SER A 136 13.39 -9.12 11.01
CA SER A 136 13.39 -8.46 9.70
C SER A 136 12.52 -9.20 8.72
N SER A 137 12.69 -10.53 8.63
CA SER A 137 11.93 -11.36 7.72
C SER A 137 10.47 -11.39 8.13
N ILE A 138 10.13 -11.61 9.40
CA ILE A 138 8.74 -11.65 9.89
C ILE A 138 8.04 -10.32 9.67
N ALA A 139 8.69 -9.19 9.94
CA ALA A 139 8.04 -7.90 9.84
C ALA A 139 8.05 -7.34 8.40
N LYS A 140 9.03 -7.71 7.57
CA LYS A 140 8.90 -7.60 6.10
C LYS A 140 7.78 -8.48 5.58
N THR A 141 7.61 -9.69 6.14
CA THR A 141 6.54 -10.61 5.75
C THR A 141 5.19 -10.10 6.23
N LEU A 142 5.05 -9.53 7.44
CA LEU A 142 3.82 -8.94 7.97
C LEU A 142 3.47 -7.65 7.24
N ASN A 143 4.43 -6.77 6.97
CA ASN A 143 4.18 -5.57 6.17
C ASN A 143 3.90 -5.94 4.70
N ALA A 144 4.54 -6.98 4.17
CA ALA A 144 4.19 -7.58 2.89
C ALA A 144 2.86 -8.32 2.94
N SER A 145 2.43 -8.86 4.09
CA SER A 145 1.14 -9.55 4.28
C SER A 145 0.03 -8.52 4.34
N ILE A 146 0.19 -7.45 5.10
CA ILE A 146 -0.75 -6.33 5.14
C ILE A 146 -0.78 -5.63 3.78
N GLY A 147 0.38 -5.43 3.14
CA GLY A 147 0.44 -4.96 1.76
C GLY A 147 -0.22 -5.94 0.77
N PHE A 148 -0.08 -7.24 0.95
CA PHE A 148 -0.74 -8.25 0.14
C PHE A 148 -2.27 -8.20 0.35
N PHE A 149 -2.73 -8.08 1.59
CA PHE A 149 -4.16 -7.95 1.90
C PHE A 149 -4.77 -6.64 1.37
N ILE A 150 -4.04 -5.52 1.41
CA ILE A 150 -4.57 -4.22 0.96
C ILE A 150 -4.45 -4.06 -0.56
N TYR A 151 -3.35 -4.51 -1.17
CA TYR A 151 -3.03 -4.22 -2.58
C TYR A 151 -3.20 -5.42 -3.52
N PHE A 152 -3.15 -6.66 -3.03
CA PHE A 152 -3.26 -7.87 -3.87
C PHE A 152 -4.62 -8.57 -3.73
N LEU A 153 -5.20 -8.64 -2.53
CA LEU A 153 -6.50 -9.29 -2.31
C LEU A 153 -7.63 -8.71 -3.19
N PRO A 154 -7.77 -7.37 -3.39
CA PRO A 154 -8.80 -6.84 -4.28
C PRO A 154 -8.68 -7.38 -5.71
N ASN A 155 -7.46 -7.59 -6.21
CA ASN A 155 -7.24 -8.20 -7.53
C ASN A 155 -7.67 -9.67 -7.56
N LEU A 156 -7.42 -10.44 -6.50
CA LEU A 156 -7.90 -11.82 -6.41
C LEU A 156 -9.43 -11.88 -6.41
N VAL A 157 -10.09 -11.00 -5.64
CA VAL A 157 -11.55 -10.91 -5.62
C VAL A 157 -12.09 -10.51 -6.99
N ALA A 158 -11.45 -9.57 -7.68
CA ALA A 158 -11.82 -9.19 -9.05
C ALA A 158 -11.66 -10.36 -10.03
N ILE A 159 -10.55 -11.08 -9.99
CA ILE A 159 -10.33 -12.26 -10.86
C ILE A 159 -11.39 -13.34 -10.58
N PHE A 160 -11.70 -13.59 -9.30
CA PHE A 160 -12.73 -14.56 -8.94
C PHE A 160 -14.13 -14.15 -9.42
N GLY A 161 -14.50 -12.87 -9.25
CA GLY A 161 -15.74 -12.32 -9.79
C GLY A 161 -15.80 -12.41 -11.32
N TRP A 162 -14.68 -12.15 -11.99
CA TRP A 162 -14.56 -12.22 -13.45
C TRP A 162 -14.77 -13.65 -13.97
N VAL A 163 -14.13 -14.65 -13.35
CA VAL A 163 -14.35 -16.07 -13.67
C VAL A 163 -15.80 -16.49 -13.40
N THR A 164 -16.39 -15.99 -12.32
CA THR A 164 -17.79 -16.31 -11.95
C THR A 164 -18.78 -15.77 -12.99
N ILE A 165 -18.61 -14.53 -13.44
CA ILE A 165 -19.44 -13.93 -14.50
C ILE A 165 -19.26 -14.67 -15.82
N LEU A 166 -18.03 -15.05 -16.19
CA LEU A 166 -17.80 -15.86 -17.40
C LEU A 166 -18.51 -17.20 -17.38
N LYS A 167 -18.57 -17.84 -16.22
CA LYS A 167 -19.11 -19.20 -16.10
C LYS A 167 -20.63 -19.22 -15.99
N TYR A 168 -21.23 -18.22 -15.35
CA TYR A 168 -22.65 -18.25 -14.98
C TYR A 168 -23.46 -17.03 -15.47
N GLY A 169 -22.81 -16.00 -16.01
CA GLY A 169 -23.46 -14.80 -16.53
C GLY A 169 -23.78 -14.86 -18.02
N ASN A 170 -24.70 -14.00 -18.47
CA ASN A 170 -25.03 -13.76 -19.87
C ASN A 170 -24.07 -12.75 -20.51
N VAL A 171 -22.79 -13.12 -20.62
CA VAL A 171 -21.73 -12.23 -21.12
C VAL A 171 -22.00 -11.77 -22.55
N SER A 172 -22.61 -12.61 -23.38
CA SER A 172 -22.94 -12.28 -24.78
C SER A 172 -23.82 -11.04 -24.91
N ALA A 173 -24.79 -10.86 -24.02
CA ALA A 173 -25.69 -9.70 -24.05
C ALA A 173 -24.99 -8.40 -23.60
N TYR A 174 -23.93 -8.50 -22.80
CA TYR A 174 -23.23 -7.36 -22.19
C TYR A 174 -21.76 -7.28 -22.58
N ILE A 175 -21.38 -7.81 -23.74
CA ILE A 175 -19.98 -8.03 -24.14
C ILE A 175 -19.14 -6.75 -24.11
N PHE A 176 -19.72 -5.61 -24.48
CA PHE A 176 -19.06 -4.31 -24.43
C PHE A 176 -18.65 -3.95 -22.99
N TRP A 177 -19.62 -3.95 -22.06
CA TRP A 177 -19.38 -3.61 -20.65
C TRP A 177 -18.48 -4.62 -19.95
N PHE A 178 -18.62 -5.91 -20.28
CA PHE A 178 -17.75 -6.95 -19.78
C PHE A 178 -16.30 -6.78 -20.27
N SER A 179 -16.10 -6.35 -21.52
CA SER A 179 -14.77 -6.04 -22.06
C SER A 179 -14.13 -4.85 -21.36
N VAL A 180 -14.91 -3.79 -21.09
CA VAL A 180 -14.46 -2.64 -20.30
C VAL A 180 -14.06 -3.08 -18.89
N ALA A 181 -14.89 -3.86 -18.20
CA ALA A 181 -14.56 -4.38 -16.88
C ALA A 181 -13.28 -5.24 -16.90
N THR A 182 -13.14 -6.12 -17.89
CA THR A 182 -11.94 -6.95 -18.08
C THR A 182 -10.68 -6.10 -18.27
N PHE A 183 -10.76 -5.03 -19.06
CA PHE A 183 -9.65 -4.08 -19.22
C PHE A 183 -9.23 -3.47 -17.88
N PHE A 184 -10.18 -3.02 -17.06
CA PHE A 184 -9.87 -2.46 -15.74
C PHE A 184 -9.25 -3.49 -14.79
N VAL A 185 -9.71 -4.75 -14.80
CA VAL A 185 -9.12 -5.84 -14.01
C VAL A 185 -7.66 -6.05 -14.41
N ILE A 186 -7.36 -6.10 -15.72
CA ILE A 186 -6.00 -6.27 -16.25
C ILE A 186 -5.12 -5.09 -15.86
N VAL A 187 -5.61 -3.85 -16.00
CA VAL A 187 -4.88 -2.64 -15.62
C VAL A 187 -4.58 -2.64 -14.11
N ALA A 188 -5.57 -2.97 -13.28
CA ALA A 188 -5.40 -3.07 -11.83
C ALA A 188 -4.32 -4.11 -11.46
N ALA A 189 -4.42 -5.33 -12.00
CA ALA A 189 -3.43 -6.39 -11.74
C ALA A 189 -2.02 -6.03 -12.23
N SER A 190 -1.92 -5.44 -13.44
CA SER A 190 -0.65 -5.00 -14.01
C SER A 190 -0.01 -3.87 -13.20
N SER A 191 -0.84 -2.93 -12.72
CA SER A 191 -0.37 -1.83 -11.87
C SER A 191 0.12 -2.33 -10.51
N THR A 192 -0.55 -3.32 -9.90
CA THR A 192 -0.09 -3.97 -8.67
C THR A 192 1.25 -4.68 -8.88
N MET A 193 1.45 -5.34 -10.02
CA MET A 193 2.72 -6.01 -10.33
C MET A 193 3.86 -5.00 -10.53
N MET A 194 3.64 -3.95 -11.31
CA MET A 194 4.61 -2.85 -11.48
C MET A 194 4.94 -2.21 -10.13
N PHE A 195 3.93 -2.03 -9.28
CA PHE A 195 4.09 -1.50 -7.94
C PHE A 195 4.98 -2.39 -7.07
N PHE A 196 4.80 -3.71 -7.12
CA PHE A 196 5.64 -4.66 -6.37
C PHE A 196 7.12 -4.54 -6.75
N ILE A 197 7.42 -4.37 -8.05
CA ILE A 197 8.79 -4.12 -8.53
C ILE A 197 9.33 -2.81 -7.96
N TYR A 198 8.53 -1.75 -7.97
CA TYR A 198 8.92 -0.45 -7.44
C TYR A 198 9.20 -0.49 -5.93
N VAL A 199 8.34 -1.11 -5.13
CA VAL A 199 8.55 -1.28 -3.68
C VAL A 199 9.84 -2.03 -3.38
N ASN A 200 10.13 -3.09 -4.14
CA ASN A 200 11.38 -3.83 -3.97
C ASN A 200 12.61 -2.95 -4.24
N LYS A 201 12.56 -2.11 -5.27
CA LYS A 201 13.61 -1.11 -5.55
C LYS A 201 13.77 -0.12 -4.41
N VAL A 202 12.67 0.45 -3.91
CA VAL A 202 12.67 1.41 -2.79
C VAL A 202 13.22 0.78 -1.51
N ASN A 203 12.77 -0.42 -1.15
CA ASN A 203 13.27 -1.16 0.02
C ASN A 203 14.77 -1.45 -0.04
N ARG A 204 15.32 -1.69 -1.24
CA ARG A 204 16.76 -1.86 -1.43
C ARG A 204 17.52 -0.56 -1.15
N LEU A 205 17.00 0.59 -1.59
CA LEU A 205 17.60 1.90 -1.31
C LEU A 205 17.58 2.21 0.19
N PHE A 206 16.45 1.96 0.86
CA PHE A 206 16.35 2.07 2.33
C PHE A 206 17.38 1.20 3.04
N THR A 207 17.48 -0.07 2.64
CA THR A 207 18.45 -1.00 3.23
C THR A 207 19.88 -0.51 3.05
N ASN A 208 20.20 0.08 1.89
CA ASN A 208 21.52 0.63 1.63
C ASN A 208 21.81 1.89 2.46
N PHE A 209 20.86 2.82 2.53
CA PHE A 209 20.97 4.02 3.37
C PHE A 209 21.24 3.62 4.83
N TYR A 210 20.47 2.67 5.35
CA TYR A 210 20.65 2.17 6.70
C TYR A 210 22.04 1.57 6.94
N LYS A 211 22.50 0.70 6.02
CA LYS A 211 23.81 0.05 6.14
C LYS A 211 24.99 1.02 6.06
N LYS A 212 24.84 2.13 5.34
CA LYS A 212 25.92 3.10 5.09
C LYS A 212 25.90 4.27 6.06
N GLU A 213 24.75 4.93 6.19
CA GLU A 213 24.62 6.21 6.90
C GLU A 213 24.23 6.03 8.37
N MET A 214 23.50 4.95 8.69
CA MET A 214 22.98 4.72 10.05
C MET A 214 23.78 3.72 10.88
N ALA A 215 24.69 2.96 10.26
CA ALA A 215 25.38 1.86 10.92
C ALA A 215 26.15 2.31 12.18
N ASP A 216 26.75 3.50 12.14
CA ASP A 216 27.51 4.05 13.26
C ASP A 216 26.60 4.53 14.40
N TYR A 217 25.43 5.12 14.11
CA TYR A 217 24.41 5.40 15.13
C TYR A 217 24.05 4.13 15.90
N PHE A 218 23.78 3.03 15.19
CA PHE A 218 23.34 1.78 15.82
C PHE A 218 24.45 1.00 16.55
N ARG A 219 25.72 1.34 16.32
CA ARG A 219 26.86 0.83 17.10
C ARG A 219 26.97 1.51 18.45
N GLN A 220 26.52 2.77 18.60
CA GLN A 220 26.57 3.51 19.86
C GLN A 220 25.60 2.97 20.93
N PHE A 221 24.60 2.19 20.53
CA PHE A 221 23.61 1.55 21.41
C PHE A 221 23.81 0.02 21.52
N LYS A 222 25.01 -0.49 21.23
CA LYS A 222 25.45 -1.84 21.60
C LYS A 222 26.18 -1.79 22.92
#